data_AF-A0A1F5L925-F1
#
_entry.id   AF-A0A1F5L925-F1
#
_cell.length_a   1.000
_cell.length_b   1.000
_cell.length_c   1.000
_cell.angle_alpha   90.00
_cell.angle_beta   90.00
_cell.angle_gamma   90.00
#
_symmetry.space_group_name_H-M   'P 1'
#
loop_
_entity.id
_entity.type
_entity.pdbx_description
1 polymer ?
#
loop_
_entity_poly.entity_id
_entity_poly.type
_entity_poly.pdbx_seq_one_letter_code
_entity_poly.pdbx_strand_id
1 'polypeptide(L)'
;MDLSLQIAISPIFHFGGKRITVTKDTLLNKLRPTVYRLELEEPRFGLPETVIVKQQKNEREAEFRAEISAYKKLQKLQGTVIPTLFGEGSFNGRPALILSEIKGITLRDLAKLVETSVEENTLKSHLENAFQELYKYGAEHCDLNLV
;
A
#
# COMPACT_ATOMS: atom_id res chain seq x y z
N MET A 1 -37.82 -21.27 -3.43
CA MET A 1 -36.61 -21.15 -2.59
C MET A 1 -35.44 -21.03 -3.54
N ASP A 2 -34.98 -19.80 -3.78
CA ASP A 2 -33.83 -19.51 -4.61
C ASP A 2 -32.58 -19.64 -3.74
N LEU A 3 -31.84 -20.74 -3.90
CA LEU A 3 -30.47 -20.83 -3.39
C LEU A 3 -29.55 -20.24 -4.45
N SER A 4 -29.51 -18.91 -4.50
CA SER A 4 -28.41 -18.21 -5.14
C SER A 4 -27.19 -18.36 -4.22
N LEU A 5 -26.55 -19.53 -4.30
CA LEU A 5 -25.19 -19.72 -3.83
C LEU A 5 -24.31 -18.80 -4.68
N GLN A 6 -24.20 -17.55 -4.24
CA GLN A 6 -23.21 -16.63 -4.72
C GLN A 6 -21.88 -17.26 -4.34
N ILE A 7 -21.26 -17.96 -5.30
CA ILE A 7 -19.94 -18.55 -5.14
C ILE A 7 -19.04 -17.37 -4.79
N ALA A 8 -18.70 -17.24 -3.51
CA ALA A 8 -17.70 -16.29 -3.06
C ALA A 8 -16.40 -16.74 -3.71
N ILE A 9 -16.06 -16.15 -4.86
CA ILE A 9 -14.82 -16.42 -5.56
C ILE A 9 -13.73 -16.02 -4.58
N SER A 10 -13.01 -17.02 -4.07
CA SER A 10 -11.93 -16.75 -3.13
C SER A 10 -10.91 -15.83 -3.79
N PRO A 11 -10.43 -14.79 -3.09
CA PRO A 11 -9.43 -13.88 -3.62
C PRO A 11 -8.22 -14.65 -4.19
N ILE A 12 -7.76 -14.22 -5.36
CA ILE A 12 -6.65 -14.85 -6.05
C ILE A 12 -5.44 -13.93 -5.94
N PHE A 13 -4.53 -14.24 -5.01
CA PHE A 13 -3.27 -13.53 -4.85
C PHE A 13 -2.10 -14.38 -5.33
N HIS A 14 -1.25 -13.79 -6.19
CA HIS A 14 0.01 -14.39 -6.62
C HIS A 14 1.20 -13.48 -6.31
N PHE A 15 2.27 -14.10 -5.82
CA PHE A 15 3.55 -13.45 -5.58
C PHE A 15 4.69 -14.46 -5.79
N GLY A 16 5.80 -14.03 -6.42
CA GLY A 16 6.93 -14.92 -6.71
C GLY A 16 6.57 -16.16 -7.55
N GLY A 17 5.57 -16.04 -8.44
CA GLY A 17 5.08 -17.15 -9.27
C GLY A 17 4.23 -18.18 -8.52
N LYS A 18 3.88 -17.95 -7.26
CA LYS A 18 3.08 -18.85 -6.43
C LYS A 18 1.76 -18.21 -6.06
N ARG A 19 0.71 -19.03 -5.96
CA ARG A 19 -0.56 -18.62 -5.34
C ARG A 19 -0.40 -18.64 -3.84
N ILE A 20 -0.86 -17.58 -3.17
CA ILE A 20 -0.83 -17.45 -1.71
C ILE A 20 -2.27 -17.34 -1.23
N THR A 21 -2.61 -18.09 -0.18
CA THR A 21 -3.95 -18.03 0.42
C THR A 21 -4.14 -16.73 1.18
N VAL A 22 -5.23 -16.04 0.85
CA VAL A 22 -5.69 -14.83 1.53
C VAL A 22 -6.83 -15.24 2.45
N THR A 23 -6.65 -15.02 3.75
CA THR A 23 -7.69 -15.30 4.76
C THR A 23 -8.71 -14.17 4.82
N LYS A 24 -8.27 -12.94 4.52
CA LYS A 24 -9.12 -11.76 4.48
C LYS A 24 -8.56 -10.70 3.56
N ASP A 25 -9.44 -10.10 2.76
CA ASP A 25 -9.13 -8.89 2.00
C ASP A 25 -9.99 -7.71 2.47
N THR A 26 -9.42 -6.52 2.44
CA THR A 26 -10.12 -5.28 2.81
C THR A 26 -9.75 -4.20 1.83
N LEU A 27 -10.75 -3.65 1.12
CA LEU A 27 -10.55 -2.50 0.26
C LEU A 27 -10.36 -1.24 1.12
N LEU A 28 -9.18 -0.62 1.02
CA LEU A 28 -8.82 0.51 1.88
C LEU A 28 -9.40 1.85 1.41
N ASN A 29 -9.72 1.98 0.12
CA ASN A 29 -10.31 3.19 -0.42
C ASN A 29 -11.41 2.86 -1.42
N LYS A 30 -12.66 3.09 -1.01
CA LYS A 30 -13.85 2.87 -1.85
C LYS A 30 -13.87 3.78 -3.10
N LEU A 31 -13.29 4.98 -3.02
CA LEU A 31 -13.23 5.93 -4.13
C LEU A 31 -12.13 5.57 -5.15
N ARG A 32 -11.10 4.85 -4.72
CA ARG A 32 -9.99 4.40 -5.56
C ARG A 32 -9.78 2.90 -5.33
N PRO A 33 -10.61 2.03 -5.94
CA PRO A 33 -10.69 0.61 -5.64
C PRO A 33 -9.51 -0.18 -6.22
N THR A 34 -8.31 0.16 -5.80
CA THR A 34 -7.04 -0.39 -6.29
C THR A 34 -6.05 -0.66 -5.16
N VAL A 35 -6.42 -0.38 -3.91
CA VAL A 35 -5.56 -0.61 -2.75
C VAL A 35 -6.30 -1.49 -1.76
N TYR A 36 -5.71 -2.65 -1.50
CA TYR A 36 -6.26 -3.68 -0.62
C TYR A 36 -5.27 -3.97 0.49
N ARG A 37 -5.77 -4.25 1.68
CA ARG A 37 -5.04 -4.91 2.75
C ARG A 37 -5.39 -6.39 2.72
N LEU A 38 -4.40 -7.25 2.66
CA LEU A 38 -4.57 -8.71 2.68
C LEU A 38 -3.97 -9.29 3.94
N GLU A 39 -4.73 -10.14 4.61
CA GLU A 39 -4.23 -11.07 5.64
C GLU A 39 -3.94 -12.41 4.96
N LEU A 40 -2.75 -12.97 5.20
CA LEU A 40 -2.25 -14.17 4.55
C LEU A 40 -2.23 -15.35 5.54
N GLU A 41 -2.59 -16.54 5.07
CA GLU A 41 -2.57 -17.75 5.92
C GLU A 41 -1.15 -18.21 6.27
N GLU A 42 -0.20 -17.95 5.37
CA GLU A 42 1.18 -18.37 5.52
C GLU A 42 2.14 -17.21 5.26
N PRO A 43 2.92 -16.74 6.27
CA PRO A 43 4.03 -15.80 6.05
C PRO A 43 5.23 -16.53 5.41
N ARG A 44 4.97 -17.26 4.32
CA ARG A 44 5.96 -17.95 3.50
C ARG A 44 6.34 -17.06 2.33
N PHE A 45 7.50 -17.35 1.73
CA PHE A 45 8.03 -16.61 0.57
C PHE A 45 8.50 -15.18 0.87
N GLY A 46 8.86 -14.90 2.13
CA GLY A 46 9.44 -13.62 2.53
C GLY A 46 8.42 -12.49 2.72
N LEU A 47 7.12 -12.82 2.78
CA LEU A 47 6.06 -11.87 3.09
C LEU A 47 5.64 -11.96 4.57
N PRO A 48 5.28 -10.83 5.21
CA PRO A 48 4.63 -10.83 6.52
C PRO A 48 3.18 -11.35 6.43
N GLU A 49 2.55 -11.59 7.59
CA GLU A 49 1.14 -12.00 7.70
C GLU A 49 0.15 -10.99 7.09
N THR A 50 0.54 -9.72 6.97
CA THR A 50 -0.28 -8.68 6.36
C THR A 50 0.52 -7.89 5.33
N VAL A 51 -0.05 -7.75 4.13
CA VAL A 51 0.52 -6.94 3.06
C VAL A 51 -0.49 -5.94 2.51
N ILE A 52 0.02 -4.86 1.94
CA ILE A 52 -0.76 -3.92 1.15
C ILE A 52 -0.54 -4.22 -0.32
N VAL A 53 -1.64 -4.42 -1.04
CA VAL A 53 -1.65 -4.65 -2.48
C VAL A 53 -2.16 -3.41 -3.18
N LYS A 54 -1.27 -2.76 -3.94
CA LYS A 54 -1.61 -1.61 -4.79
C LYS A 54 -1.65 -2.06 -6.25
N GLN A 55 -2.85 -2.32 -6.75
CA GLN A 55 -3.10 -2.72 -8.13
C GLN A 55 -2.80 -1.59 -9.11
N GLN A 56 -2.30 -2.00 -10.28
CA GLN A 56 -2.24 -1.14 -11.46
C GLN A 56 -3.65 -0.65 -11.82
N LYS A 57 -3.78 0.66 -12.03
CA LYS A 57 -5.00 1.26 -12.57
C LYS A 57 -5.10 0.99 -14.07
N ASN A 58 -6.32 0.92 -14.60
CA ASN A 58 -6.56 0.75 -16.04
C ASN A 58 -5.78 1.81 -16.84
N GLU A 59 -5.12 1.38 -17.91
CA GLU A 59 -4.40 2.24 -18.88
C GLU A 59 -3.27 3.11 -18.28
N ARG A 60 -2.85 2.84 -17.03
CA ARG A 60 -1.80 3.60 -16.32
C ARG A 60 -0.55 2.75 -16.06
N GLU A 61 -0.14 1.97 -17.06
CA GLU A 61 1.07 1.15 -16.96
C GLU A 61 2.33 2.00 -16.75
N ALA A 62 2.42 3.15 -17.43
CA ALA A 62 3.55 4.07 -17.27
C ALA A 62 3.71 4.55 -15.82
N GLU A 63 2.60 4.93 -15.16
CA GLU A 63 2.60 5.31 -13.74
C GLU A 63 3.05 4.14 -12.86
N PHE A 64 2.55 2.93 -13.13
CA PHE A 64 2.92 1.72 -12.39
C PHE A 64 4.42 1.39 -12.50
N ARG A 65 4.99 1.47 -13.72
CA ARG A 65 6.43 1.24 -13.97
C ARG A 65 7.29 2.34 -13.38
N ALA A 66 6.83 3.60 -13.42
CA ALA A 66 7.51 4.72 -12.77
C ALA A 66 7.57 4.51 -11.25
N GLU A 67 6.48 4.05 -10.64
CA GLU A 67 6.43 3.76 -9.19
C GLU A 67 7.39 2.62 -8.80
N ILE A 68 7.44 1.53 -9.56
CA ILE A 68 8.44 0.45 -9.34
C ILE A 68 9.86 1.02 -9.39
N SER A 69 10.14 1.85 -10.39
CA SER A 69 11.45 2.46 -10.57
C SER A 69 11.80 3.41 -9.41
N ALA A 70 10.81 4.14 -8.89
CA ALA A 70 10.98 5.00 -7.72
C ALA A 70 11.34 4.18 -6.48
N TYR A 71 10.61 3.10 -6.18
CA TYR A 71 10.94 2.21 -5.05
C TYR A 71 12.35 1.63 -5.17
N LYS A 72 12.79 1.23 -6.37
CA LYS A 72 14.16 0.75 -6.61
C LYS A 72 15.22 1.82 -6.34
N LYS A 73 14.99 3.06 -6.79
CA LYS A 73 15.89 4.19 -6.53
C LYS A 73 15.95 4.56 -5.05
N LEU A 74 14.82 4.45 -4.35
CA LEU A 74 14.65 4.83 -2.94
C LEU A 74 14.79 3.65 -1.98
N GLN A 75 15.52 2.59 -2.38
CA GLN A 75 15.67 1.37 -1.58
C GLN A 75 16.17 1.65 -0.15
N LYS A 76 17.06 2.63 0.04
CA LYS A 76 17.61 3.00 1.36
C LYS A 76 16.59 3.68 2.29
N LEU A 77 15.47 4.15 1.75
CA LEU A 77 14.41 4.83 2.51
C LEU A 77 13.23 3.91 2.84
N GLN A 78 13.23 2.69 2.32
CA GLN A 78 12.17 1.72 2.56
C GLN A 78 12.18 1.20 4.00
N GLY A 79 10.99 1.07 4.59
CA GLY A 79 10.79 0.64 5.97
C GLY A 79 11.00 1.74 7.02
N THR A 80 11.48 2.91 6.61
CA THR A 80 11.70 4.08 7.49
C THR A 80 10.87 5.27 7.04
N VAL A 81 11.12 5.79 5.85
CA VAL A 81 10.44 6.98 5.30
C VAL A 81 9.31 6.59 4.34
N ILE A 82 9.52 5.54 3.55
CA ILE A 82 8.50 4.99 2.64
C ILE A 82 8.23 3.52 2.97
N PRO A 83 7.09 2.95 2.55
CA PRO A 83 6.82 1.53 2.73
C PRO A 83 7.90 0.64 2.11
N THR A 84 8.06 -0.57 2.63
CA THR A 84 8.89 -1.59 1.99
C THR A 84 8.15 -2.19 0.81
N LEU A 85 8.77 -2.21 -0.37
CA LEU A 85 8.33 -2.94 -1.55
C LEU A 85 8.91 -4.36 -1.49
N PHE A 86 8.04 -5.35 -1.29
CA PHE A 86 8.42 -6.76 -1.39
C PHE A 86 8.59 -7.21 -2.84
N GLY A 87 7.86 -6.60 -3.76
CA GLY A 87 8.01 -6.83 -5.19
C GLY A 87 6.70 -6.69 -5.96
N GLU A 88 6.70 -7.26 -7.17
CA GLU A 88 5.54 -7.31 -8.06
C GLU A 88 4.76 -8.62 -7.85
N GLY A 89 3.44 -8.53 -7.94
CA GLY A 89 2.53 -9.68 -7.87
C GLY A 89 1.27 -9.42 -8.67
N SER A 90 0.24 -10.24 -8.41
CA SER A 90 -1.09 -9.98 -8.95
C SER A 90 -2.17 -10.30 -7.92
N PHE A 91 -3.25 -9.54 -7.97
CA PHE A 91 -4.43 -9.76 -7.13
C PHE A 91 -5.68 -9.70 -7.99
N ASN A 92 -6.51 -10.74 -7.93
CA ASN A 92 -7.72 -10.90 -8.75
C ASN A 92 -7.45 -10.62 -10.25
N GLY A 93 -6.34 -11.16 -10.75
CA GLY A 93 -5.91 -11.06 -12.15
C GLY A 93 -5.28 -9.72 -12.56
N ARG A 94 -5.19 -8.74 -11.65
CA ARG A 94 -4.57 -7.43 -11.95
C ARG A 94 -3.13 -7.37 -11.44
N PRO A 95 -2.16 -6.85 -12.22
CA PRO A 95 -0.81 -6.57 -11.73
C PRO A 95 -0.83 -5.64 -10.51
N ALA A 96 0.07 -5.85 -9.56
CA ALA A 96 0.11 -5.07 -8.33
C ALA A 96 1.52 -4.97 -7.72
N LEU A 97 1.72 -3.89 -6.95
CA LEU A 97 2.84 -3.76 -6.01
C LEU A 97 2.44 -4.34 -4.67
N ILE A 98 3.36 -5.10 -4.07
CA ILE A 98 3.19 -5.71 -2.76
C ILE A 98 4.05 -4.94 -1.76
N LEU A 99 3.39 -4.23 -0.85
CA LEU A 99 3.99 -3.28 0.07
C LEU A 99 3.80 -3.71 1.53
N SER A 100 4.65 -3.24 2.43
CA SER A 100 4.45 -3.36 3.87
C SER A 100 3.24 -2.55 4.34
N GLU A 101 2.51 -3.09 5.31
CA GLU A 101 1.54 -2.30 6.08
C GLU A 101 2.24 -1.25 6.93
N ILE A 102 1.74 -0.02 6.89
CA ILE A 102 2.09 1.04 7.85
C ILE A 102 0.95 1.15 8.85
N LYS A 103 1.23 0.76 10.10
CA LYS A 103 0.24 0.85 11.18
C LYS A 103 0.05 2.31 11.59
N GLY A 104 -1.17 2.66 11.98
CA GLY A 104 -1.54 3.98 12.43
C GLY A 104 -2.77 4.51 11.70
N ILE A 105 -2.93 5.83 11.71
CA ILE A 105 -4.00 6.56 11.04
C ILE A 105 -3.42 7.41 9.91
N THR A 106 -4.17 7.57 8.82
CA THR A 106 -3.75 8.48 7.74
C THR A 106 -3.84 9.92 8.21
N LEU A 107 -3.02 10.83 7.68
CA LEU A 107 -3.14 12.27 7.99
C LEU A 107 -4.52 12.83 7.63
N ARG A 108 -5.15 12.30 6.57
CA ARG A 108 -6.51 12.66 6.18
C ARG A 108 -7.54 12.28 7.25
N ASP A 109 -7.41 11.11 7.85
CA ASP A 109 -8.37 10.67 8.87
C ASP A 109 -8.05 11.31 10.22
N LEU A 110 -6.77 11.57 10.52
CA LEU A 110 -6.34 12.38 11.66
C LEU A 110 -6.96 13.79 11.60
N ALA A 111 -6.97 14.43 10.43
CA ALA A 111 -7.54 15.77 10.24
C ALA A 111 -9.06 15.85 10.45
N LYS A 112 -9.76 14.71 10.47
CA LYS A 112 -11.20 14.65 10.75
C LYS A 112 -11.52 14.42 12.23
N LEU A 113 -10.52 14.13 13.06
CA LEU A 113 -10.73 13.93 14.49
C LEU A 113 -10.97 15.28 15.16
N VAL A 114 -12.02 15.34 15.99
CA VAL A 114 -12.42 16.54 16.73
C VAL A 114 -11.41 16.87 17.84
N GLU A 115 -10.82 15.83 18.44
CA GLU A 115 -9.72 15.94 19.40
C GLU A 115 -8.56 15.11 18.89
N THR A 116 -7.42 15.75 18.67
CA THR A 116 -6.18 15.07 18.29
C THR A 116 -5.19 15.23 19.44
N SER A 117 -4.62 14.12 19.90
CA SER A 117 -3.50 14.12 20.85
C SER A 117 -2.16 14.39 20.18
N VAL A 118 -2.14 14.65 18.87
CA VAL A 118 -0.93 14.88 18.09
C VAL A 118 -0.56 16.35 18.19
N GLU A 119 0.62 16.62 18.76
CA GLU A 119 1.18 17.96 18.79
C GLU A 119 1.62 18.37 17.37
N GLU A 120 1.17 19.54 16.91
CA GLU A 120 1.44 20.06 15.57
C GLU A 120 2.93 20.18 15.26
N ASN A 121 3.73 20.68 16.22
CA ASN A 121 5.19 20.82 16.05
C ASN A 121 5.87 19.46 15.86
N THR A 122 5.41 18.45 16.59
CA THR A 122 5.92 17.08 16.46
C THR A 122 5.57 16.51 15.08
N LEU A 123 4.33 16.69 14.61
CA LEU A 123 3.92 16.26 13.26
C LEU A 123 4.73 16.97 12.17
N LYS A 124 4.86 18.29 12.27
CA LYS A 124 5.65 19.10 11.33
C LYS A 124 7.10 18.63 11.26
N SER A 125 7.74 18.44 12.41
CA SER A 125 9.14 17.99 12.47
C SER A 125 9.32 16.61 11.82
N HIS A 126 8.38 15.67 12.03
CA HIS A 126 8.42 14.36 11.37
C HIS A 126 8.27 14.47 9.85
N LEU A 127 7.34 15.31 9.37
CA LEU A 127 7.14 15.54 7.94
C LEU A 127 8.36 16.19 7.28
N GLU A 128 8.93 17.22 7.91
CA GLU A 128 10.13 17.90 7.43
C GLU A 128 11.30 16.91 7.32
N ASN A 129 11.53 16.09 8.34
CA ASN A 129 12.58 15.06 8.31
C ASN A 129 12.35 14.06 7.17
N ALA A 130 11.12 13.59 6.97
CA ALA A 130 10.78 12.67 5.89
C ALA A 130 11.02 13.28 4.50
N PHE A 131 10.61 14.54 4.29
CA PHE A 131 10.83 15.23 3.02
C PHE A 131 12.30 15.55 2.77
N GLN A 132 13.07 15.91 3.80
CA GLN A 132 14.51 16.09 3.68
C GLN A 132 15.22 14.80 3.26
N GLU A 133 14.82 13.65 3.82
CA GLU A 133 15.36 12.36 3.39
C GLU A 133 14.99 12.06 1.94
N LEU A 134 13.74 12.26 1.51
CA LEU A 134 13.35 12.09 0.10
C LEU A 134 14.19 12.98 -0.84
N TYR A 135 14.38 14.24 -0.47
CA TYR A 135 15.15 15.21 -1.25
C TYR A 135 16.62 14.80 -1.41
N LYS A 136 17.26 14.26 -0.36
CA LYS A 136 18.65 13.75 -0.43
C LYS A 136 18.83 12.66 -1.49
N TYR A 137 17.76 11.94 -1.84
CA TYR A 137 17.76 10.91 -2.88
C TYR A 137 17.18 11.39 -4.22
N GLY A 138 16.98 12.70 -4.38
CA GLY A 138 16.45 13.30 -5.61
C GLY A 138 14.99 12.96 -5.88
N ALA A 139 14.23 12.59 -4.84
CA ALA A 139 12.81 12.34 -4.93
C ALA A 139 12.01 13.54 -4.41
N GLU A 140 11.07 14.00 -5.22
CA GLU A 140 10.13 15.05 -4.86
C GLU A 140 8.73 14.45 -4.72
N HIS A 141 8.03 14.85 -3.66
CA HIS A 141 6.66 14.44 -3.44
C HIS A 141 5.69 15.36 -4.20
N CYS A 142 5.39 15.04 -5.45
CA CYS A 142 4.63 15.93 -6.33
C CYS A 142 3.10 15.90 -6.15
N ASP A 143 2.55 15.00 -5.33
CA ASP A 143 1.09 14.83 -5.15
C ASP A 143 0.68 14.90 -3.67
N LEU A 144 1.04 16.02 -3.01
CA LEU A 144 0.67 16.33 -1.63
C LEU A 144 -0.84 16.53 -1.51
N ASN A 145 -1.57 15.46 -1.20
CA ASN A 145 -2.99 15.51 -0.89
C ASN A 145 -3.21 15.70 0.61
N LEU A 146 -2.97 16.92 1.12
CA LEU A 146 -3.31 17.32 2.50
C LEU A 146 -4.69 18.00 2.60
N VAL A 147 -5.56 17.80 1.60
CA VAL A 147 -6.88 18.44 1.53
C VAL A 147 -7.98 17.38 1.32
#